data_AF-A0A9P7T1D4-F1
#
_entry.id   AF-A0A9P7T1D4-F1
#
_cell.length_a   1.000
_cell.length_b   1.000
_cell.length_c   1.000
_cell.angle_alpha   90.00
_cell.angle_beta   90.00
_cell.angle_gamma   90.00
#
_symmetry.space_group_name_H-M   'P 1'
#
loop_
_entity.id
_entity.type
_entity.pdbx_description
1 polymer ?
#
loop_
_entity_poly.entity_id
_entity_poly.type
_entity_poly.pdbx_seq_one_letter_code
_entity_poly.pdbx_strand_id
1 'polypeptide(L)'
;MVAAATYNGTTGAADDGYSSGVQDLNIFYDTGNMVFLTMSAVLVLLMIPGVGFFYSGLARRKSALQLILLSMIAVGVVGFQWFFWGYSLVFSRGTSGNGFIGDLSQFGLMKTLGEPNGSTNIPDILFCLYQGMFASITYVLNYH
;
A
#
# COMPACT_ATOMS: atom_id res chain seq x y z
N MET A 1 26.47 -4.57 9.53
CA MET A 1 25.46 -4.29 8.49
C MET A 1 25.59 -5.40 7.47
N VAL A 2 24.66 -6.36 7.48
CA VAL A 2 24.67 -7.45 6.48
C VAL A 2 24.16 -6.83 5.18
N ALA A 3 24.94 -6.91 4.10
CA ALA A 3 24.52 -6.41 2.80
C ALA A 3 23.32 -7.23 2.30
N ALA A 4 22.26 -6.54 1.84
CA ALA A 4 21.10 -7.20 1.24
C ALA A 4 21.54 -8.05 0.04
N ALA A 5 21.07 -9.29 -0.03
CA ALA A 5 21.39 -10.18 -1.14
C ALA A 5 20.70 -9.70 -2.43
N THR A 6 21.39 -9.77 -3.57
CA THR A 6 20.79 -9.42 -4.87
C THR A 6 19.64 -10.38 -5.17
N TYR A 7 18.44 -9.85 -5.44
CA TYR A 7 17.29 -10.64 -5.86
C TYR A 7 17.61 -11.36 -7.19
N ASN A 8 17.73 -12.70 -7.15
CA ASN A 8 18.21 -13.53 -8.27
C ASN A 8 17.08 -14.33 -8.99
N GLY A 9 15.82 -13.97 -8.75
CA GLY A 9 14.67 -14.72 -9.26
C GLY A 9 14.51 -16.08 -8.58
N THR A 10 13.25 -16.50 -8.42
CA THR A 10 12.84 -17.76 -7.76
C THR A 10 13.02 -18.98 -8.68
N THR A 11 14.25 -19.23 -9.15
CA THR A 11 14.53 -20.39 -10.02
C THR A 11 14.86 -21.66 -9.23
N GLY A 12 14.05 -21.98 -8.22
CA GLY A 12 14.26 -23.18 -7.40
C GLY A 12 13.26 -23.37 -6.28
N ALA A 13 12.19 -24.11 -6.56
CA ALA A 13 11.40 -24.91 -5.60
C ALA A 13 10.95 -24.25 -4.27
N ALA A 14 10.67 -22.95 -4.27
CA ALA A 14 9.95 -22.25 -3.20
C ALA A 14 9.00 -21.25 -3.86
N ASP A 15 7.85 -21.76 -4.30
CA ASP A 15 6.59 -21.04 -4.53
C ASP A 15 6.65 -19.50 -4.68
N ASP A 16 7.26 -19.03 -5.78
CA ASP A 16 7.07 -17.70 -6.37
C ASP A 16 7.10 -16.47 -5.41
N GLY A 17 7.76 -16.58 -4.24
CA GLY A 17 7.82 -15.49 -3.25
C GLY A 17 6.56 -15.31 -2.38
N TYR A 18 5.71 -16.35 -2.27
CA TYR A 18 4.42 -16.30 -1.57
C TYR A 18 4.34 -17.11 -0.26
N SER A 19 5.29 -18.01 0.04
CA SER A 19 5.38 -18.68 1.34
C SER A 19 6.62 -18.26 2.11
N SER A 20 6.38 -17.61 3.24
CA SER A 20 7.40 -17.32 4.25
C SER A 20 7.87 -18.56 5.03
N GLY A 21 7.28 -19.74 4.78
CA GLY A 21 7.65 -21.00 5.45
C GLY A 21 8.80 -21.77 4.78
N VAL A 22 9.17 -21.40 3.56
CA VAL A 22 10.20 -22.11 2.76
C VAL A 22 11.48 -21.28 2.63
N GLN A 23 11.37 -19.95 2.52
CA GLN A 23 12.50 -19.04 2.41
C GLN A 23 12.26 -17.72 3.16
N ASP A 24 13.32 -17.20 3.78
CA ASP A 24 13.30 -15.87 4.40
C ASP A 24 13.33 -14.79 3.32
N LEU A 25 12.17 -14.23 2.98
CA LEU A 25 12.01 -13.20 1.94
C LEU A 25 12.68 -11.86 2.30
N ASN A 26 13.01 -11.65 3.58
CA ASN A 26 13.61 -10.41 4.06
C ASN A 26 15.11 -10.28 3.75
N ILE A 27 15.79 -11.37 3.34
CA ILE A 27 17.24 -11.35 3.04
C ILE A 27 17.59 -10.50 1.81
N PHE A 28 16.60 -10.24 0.95
CA PHE A 28 16.74 -9.48 -0.29
C PHE A 28 16.60 -7.97 -0.08
N TYR A 29 16.26 -7.53 1.14
CA TYR A 29 15.88 -6.16 1.42
C TYR A 29 16.63 -5.61 2.63
N ASP A 30 17.04 -4.35 2.53
CA ASP A 30 17.65 -3.64 3.65
C ASP A 30 16.57 -3.22 4.66
N THR A 31 16.74 -3.59 5.93
CA THR A 31 15.80 -3.25 7.00
C THR A 31 15.62 -1.74 7.18
N GLY A 32 16.66 -0.94 6.95
CA GLY A 32 16.60 0.52 7.03
C GLY A 32 15.64 1.10 5.99
N ASN A 33 15.70 0.61 4.75
CA ASN A 33 14.77 1.01 3.69
C ASN A 33 13.33 0.59 4.01
N MET A 34 13.13 -0.63 4.51
CA MET A 34 11.79 -1.13 4.89
C MET A 34 11.17 -0.29 6.02
N VAL A 35 11.94 0.01 7.06
CA VAL A 35 11.49 0.82 8.20
C VAL A 35 11.20 2.25 7.77
N PHE A 36 12.08 2.86 6.97
CA PHE A 36 11.88 4.22 6.47
C PHE A 36 10.63 4.34 5.61
N LEU A 37 10.38 3.37 4.73
CA LEU A 37 9.18 3.35 3.88
C LEU A 37 7.91 3.14 4.71
N THR A 38 7.95 2.24 5.69
CA THR A 38 6.81 2.00 6.60
C THR A 38 6.50 3.25 7.43
N MET A 39 7.52 3.92 7.97
CA MET A 39 7.35 5.17 8.70
C MET A 39 6.76 6.25 7.81
N SER A 40 7.22 6.35 6.55
CA SER A 40 6.65 7.28 5.58
C SER A 40 5.16 6.98 5.32
N ALA A 41 4.77 5.71 5.16
CA ALA A 41 3.37 5.33 5.01
C ALA A 41 2.51 5.70 6.23
N VAL A 42 3.02 5.50 7.44
CA VAL A 42 2.33 5.90 8.69
C VAL A 42 2.16 7.42 8.78
N LEU A 43 3.16 8.20 8.36
CA LEU A 43 3.05 9.66 8.33
C LEU A 43 1.96 10.13 7.36
N VAL A 44 1.80 9.48 6.21
CA VAL A 44 0.71 9.79 5.26
C VAL A 44 -0.64 9.35 5.82
N LEU A 45 -0.72 8.18 6.48
CA LEU A 45 -1.94 7.71 7.14
C LEU A 45 -2.45 8.75 8.16
N LEU A 46 -1.55 9.40 8.89
CA LEU A 46 -1.89 10.42 9.89
C LEU A 46 -2.47 11.70 9.27
N MET A 47 -2.11 12.03 8.02
CA MET A 47 -2.65 13.21 7.33
C MET A 47 -4.16 13.10 7.12
N ILE A 48 -4.68 11.90 6.89
CA ILE A 48 -6.10 11.70 6.53
C ILE A 48 -7.06 12.13 7.66
N PRO A 49 -6.96 11.62 8.90
CA PRO A 49 -7.75 12.14 10.00
C PRO A 49 -7.34 13.58 10.35
N GLY A 50 -6.05 13.94 10.21
CA GLY A 50 -5.55 15.30 10.48
C GLY A 50 -6.25 16.38 9.66
N VAL A 51 -6.48 16.11 8.37
CA VAL A 51 -7.23 16.97 7.46
C VAL A 51 -8.71 17.04 7.86
N GLY A 52 -9.32 15.91 8.23
CA GLY A 52 -10.69 15.88 8.77
C GLY A 52 -10.84 16.70 10.05
N PHE A 53 -9.88 16.62 10.97
CA PHE A 53 -9.82 17.44 12.18
C PHE A 53 -9.66 18.93 11.83
N PHE A 54 -8.76 19.27 10.92
CA PHE A 54 -8.52 20.65 10.49
C PHE A 54 -9.80 21.28 9.90
N TYR A 55 -10.50 20.59 9.00
CA TYR A 55 -11.76 21.07 8.43
C TYR A 55 -12.90 21.11 9.46
N SER A 56 -12.94 20.16 10.41
CA SER A 56 -13.94 20.17 11.48
C SER A 56 -13.78 21.35 12.45
N GLY A 57 -12.54 21.81 12.68
CA GLY A 57 -12.24 22.96 13.55
C GLY A 57 -12.59 24.32 12.92
N LEU A 58 -12.54 24.41 11.59
CA LEU A 58 -13.00 25.59 10.83
C LEU A 58 -14.52 25.61 10.63
N ALA A 59 -15.17 24.44 10.68
CA ALA A 59 -16.61 24.30 10.53
C ALA A 59 -17.37 24.77 11.78
N ARG A 60 -18.56 25.36 11.58
CA ARG A 60 -19.46 25.78 12.66
C ARG A 60 -19.77 24.55 13.54
N ARG A 61 -19.61 24.67 14.88
CA ARG A 61 -19.64 23.58 15.89
C ARG A 61 -20.70 22.48 15.70
N LYS A 62 -21.82 22.77 15.05
CA LYS A 62 -22.91 21.82 14.79
C LYS A 62 -22.56 20.72 13.79
N SER A 63 -21.57 20.89 12.91
CA SER A 63 -21.21 19.90 11.87
C SER A 63 -19.85 19.24 12.10
N ALA A 64 -19.09 19.64 13.13
CA ALA A 64 -17.73 19.16 13.37
C ALA A 64 -17.64 17.65 13.67
N LEU A 65 -18.59 17.12 14.47
CA LEU A 65 -18.64 15.69 14.80
C LEU A 65 -18.83 14.83 13.54
N GLN A 66 -19.68 15.27 12.62
CA GLN A 66 -19.99 14.53 11.40
C GLN A 66 -18.81 14.50 10.42
N LEU A 67 -18.04 15.59 10.33
CA LEU A 67 -16.81 15.65 9.53
C LEU A 67 -15.73 14.68 10.01
N ILE A 68 -15.56 14.53 11.33
CA ILE A 68 -14.58 13.60 11.91
C ILE A 68 -15.01 12.14 11.71
N LEU A 69 -16.30 11.82 11.90
CA LEU A 69 -16.80 10.46 11.65
C LEU A 69 -16.68 10.07 10.17
N LEU A 70 -16.93 11.02 9.27
CA LEU A 70 -16.87 10.80 7.84
C LEU A 70 -15.43 10.59 7.35
N SER A 71 -14.44 11.28 7.92
CA SER A 71 -13.03 11.03 7.60
C SER A 71 -12.58 9.64 8.08
N MET A 72 -13.05 9.18 9.23
CA MET A 72 -12.76 7.82 9.72
C MET A 72 -13.39 6.73 8.84
N ILE A 73 -14.63 6.94 8.38
CA ILE A 73 -15.29 6.01 7.44
C ILE A 73 -14.60 6.01 6.08
N ALA A 74 -14.17 7.19 5.59
CA ALA A 74 -13.46 7.33 4.33
C ALA A 74 -12.17 6.48 4.30
N VAL A 75 -11.37 6.50 5.36
CA VAL A 75 -10.17 5.64 5.48
C VAL A 75 -10.54 4.17 5.38
N GLY A 76 -11.60 3.74 6.08
CA GLY A 76 -12.04 2.33 6.05
C GLY A 76 -12.53 1.89 4.67
N VAL A 77 -13.31 2.74 3.98
CA VAL A 77 -13.84 2.45 2.65
C VAL A 77 -12.73 2.39 1.60
N VAL A 78 -11.80 3.35 1.64
CA VAL A 78 -10.66 3.36 0.68
C VAL A 78 -9.70 2.22 0.97
N GLY A 79 -9.42 1.93 2.24
CA GLY A 79 -8.61 0.76 2.61
C GLY A 79 -9.22 -0.55 2.10
N PHE A 80 -10.54 -0.70 2.21
CA PHE A 80 -11.25 -1.85 1.67
C PHE A 80 -11.20 -1.91 0.14
N GLN A 81 -11.48 -0.80 -0.55
CA GLN A 81 -11.39 -0.72 -2.01
C GLN A 81 -9.99 -1.04 -2.52
N TRP A 82 -8.95 -0.56 -1.83
CA TRP A 82 -7.55 -0.79 -2.15
C TRP A 82 -7.20 -2.27 -2.03
N PHE A 83 -7.61 -2.89 -0.92
CA PHE A 83 -7.47 -4.32 -0.67
C PHE A 83 -8.19 -5.16 -1.72
N PHE A 84 -9.43 -4.81 -2.06
CA PHE A 84 -10.30 -5.62 -2.91
C PHE A 84 -9.76 -5.74 -4.34
N TRP A 85 -9.56 -4.61 -5.01
CA TRP A 85 -9.04 -4.58 -6.39
C TRP A 85 -8.13 -3.40 -6.71
N GLY A 86 -8.05 -2.39 -5.83
CA GLY A 86 -7.39 -1.12 -6.17
C GLY A 86 -5.91 -1.31 -6.43
N TYR A 87 -5.26 -2.13 -5.61
CA TYR A 87 -3.86 -2.47 -5.81
C TYR A 87 -3.61 -3.22 -7.12
N SER A 88 -4.41 -4.25 -7.39
CA SER A 88 -4.29 -5.09 -8.59
C SER A 88 -4.47 -4.27 -9.88
N LEU A 89 -5.46 -3.39 -9.93
CA LEU A 89 -5.74 -2.59 -11.13
C LEU A 89 -4.64 -1.59 -11.48
N VAL A 90 -3.84 -1.15 -10.50
CA VAL A 90 -2.79 -0.15 -10.71
C VAL A 90 -1.41 -0.78 -10.85
N PHE A 91 -1.12 -1.82 -10.06
CA PHE A 91 0.23 -2.38 -9.92
C PHE A 91 0.31 -3.88 -10.25
N SER A 92 -0.71 -4.44 -10.91
CA SER A 92 -0.65 -5.83 -11.35
C SER A 92 0.53 -6.09 -12.30
N ARG A 93 1.26 -7.16 -11.98
CA ARG A 93 2.37 -7.70 -12.78
C ARG A 93 1.93 -8.20 -14.17
N GLY A 94 0.66 -8.61 -14.30
CA GLY A 94 0.12 -9.30 -15.47
C GLY A 94 -0.40 -8.39 -16.59
N THR A 95 0.16 -7.19 -16.78
CA THR A 95 -0.28 -6.27 -17.84
C THR A 95 0.15 -6.80 -19.22
N SER A 96 -0.54 -7.83 -19.72
CA SER A 96 -0.22 -8.53 -20.96
C SER A 96 -0.92 -7.95 -22.21
N GLY A 97 -1.23 -6.65 -22.27
CA GLY A 97 -1.81 -6.17 -23.54
C GLY A 97 -2.05 -4.69 -23.76
N ASN A 98 -2.19 -3.82 -22.74
CA ASN A 98 -2.58 -2.44 -23.04
C ASN A 98 -2.01 -1.32 -22.17
N GLY A 99 -1.25 -1.55 -21.10
CA GLY A 99 -0.55 -0.48 -20.34
C GLY A 99 -1.44 0.59 -19.66
N PHE A 100 -2.76 0.58 -19.89
CA PHE A 100 -3.71 1.55 -19.34
C PHE A 100 -4.40 1.06 -18.06
N ILE A 101 -4.60 -0.25 -17.91
CA ILE A 101 -5.24 -0.90 -16.75
C ILE A 101 -4.48 -2.20 -16.47
N GLY A 102 -4.18 -2.46 -15.19
CA GLY A 102 -3.60 -3.72 -14.71
C GLY A 102 -4.60 -4.88 -14.77
N ASP A 103 -4.18 -6.07 -14.34
CA ASP A 103 -5.03 -7.27 -14.29
C ASP A 103 -5.60 -7.51 -12.88
N LEU A 104 -6.59 -8.40 -12.75
CA LEU A 104 -7.17 -8.86 -11.48
C LEU A 104 -6.39 -10.05 -10.87
N SER A 105 -5.20 -10.34 -11.38
CA SER A 105 -4.34 -11.44 -10.90
C SER A 105 -3.89 -11.31 -9.45
N GLN A 106 -3.92 -10.10 -8.87
CA GLN A 106 -3.61 -9.81 -7.47
C GLN A 106 -4.84 -9.30 -6.70
N PHE A 107 -6.02 -9.77 -7.10
CA PHE A 107 -7.28 -9.47 -6.42
C PHE A 107 -7.20 -9.87 -4.93
N GLY A 108 -7.66 -9.02 -4.03
CA GLY A 108 -7.60 -9.29 -2.58
C GLY A 108 -6.19 -9.38 -1.99
N LEU A 109 -5.18 -8.75 -2.60
CA LEU A 109 -3.76 -8.91 -2.25
C LEU A 109 -3.26 -10.35 -2.32
N MET A 110 -3.94 -11.21 -3.09
CA MET A 110 -3.45 -12.55 -3.37
C MET A 110 -2.10 -12.42 -4.09
N LYS A 111 -1.10 -13.18 -3.61
CA LYS A 111 0.24 -13.18 -4.22
C LYS A 111 0.95 -11.82 -4.16
N THR A 112 0.71 -11.04 -3.11
CA THR A 112 1.39 -9.75 -2.84
C THR A 112 2.22 -9.87 -1.56
N LEU A 113 3.46 -10.36 -1.68
CA LEU A 113 4.34 -10.60 -0.53
C LEU A 113 5.77 -10.09 -0.79
N GLY A 114 6.73 -11.01 -1.00
CA GLY A 114 8.16 -10.71 -0.97
C GLY A 114 8.79 -10.44 -2.33
N GLU A 115 8.04 -10.51 -3.42
CA GLU A 115 8.53 -10.14 -4.75
C GLU A 115 8.77 -8.62 -4.85
N PRO A 116 9.81 -8.16 -5.56
CA PRO A 116 10.05 -6.74 -5.74
C PRO A 116 9.03 -6.10 -6.70
N ASN A 117 8.54 -4.91 -6.36
CA ASN A 117 7.65 -4.12 -7.23
C ASN A 117 7.96 -2.62 -7.10
N GLY A 118 7.94 -1.90 -8.22
CA GLY A 118 8.37 -0.50 -8.33
C GLY A 118 9.89 -0.27 -8.21
N SER A 119 10.60 -1.08 -7.42
CA SER A 119 12.06 -1.06 -7.27
C SER A 119 12.57 -2.41 -6.77
N THR A 120 13.78 -2.83 -7.18
CA THR A 120 14.41 -4.09 -6.77
C THR A 120 14.63 -4.18 -5.25
N ASN A 121 14.62 -3.05 -4.53
CA ASN A 121 14.92 -2.98 -3.10
C ASN A 121 13.67 -2.86 -2.21
N ILE A 122 12.46 -2.99 -2.75
CA ILE A 122 11.22 -2.84 -2.00
C ILE A 122 10.29 -4.02 -2.29
N PRO A 123 9.81 -4.75 -1.26
CA PRO A 123 8.86 -5.83 -1.46
C PRO A 123 7.46 -5.27 -1.80
N ASP A 124 6.72 -6.07 -2.55
CA ASP A 124 5.38 -5.78 -3.07
C ASP A 124 4.41 -5.29 -2.00
N ILE A 125 4.43 -5.95 -0.84
CA ILE A 125 3.52 -5.64 0.26
C ILE A 125 3.79 -4.26 0.88
N LEU A 126 5.07 -3.86 1.00
CA LEU A 126 5.43 -2.53 1.50
C LEU A 126 5.14 -1.46 0.46
N PHE A 127 5.35 -1.76 -0.82
CA PHE A 127 4.98 -0.88 -1.90
C PHE A 127 3.46 -0.67 -1.96
N CYS A 128 2.67 -1.74 -1.81
CA CYS A 128 1.22 -1.70 -1.69
C CYS A 128 0.76 -0.81 -0.53
N LEU A 129 1.34 -0.98 0.64
CA LEU A 129 1.05 -0.15 1.82
C LEU A 129 1.30 1.32 1.51
N TYR A 130 2.49 1.66 0.98
CA TYR A 130 2.87 3.03 0.68
C TYR A 130 1.96 3.68 -0.35
N GLN A 131 1.69 3.01 -1.46
CA GLN A 131 0.83 3.52 -2.53
C GLN A 131 -0.65 3.63 -2.10
N GLY A 132 -1.14 2.71 -1.25
CA GLY A 132 -2.49 2.77 -0.71
C GLY A 132 -2.74 4.04 0.13
N MET A 133 -1.71 4.60 0.75
CA MET A 133 -1.83 5.87 1.48
C MET A 133 -2.04 7.06 0.54
N PHE A 134 -1.44 7.05 -0.65
CA PHE A 134 -1.69 8.07 -1.68
C PHE A 134 -3.10 7.97 -2.25
N ALA A 135 -3.59 6.75 -2.51
CA ALA A 135 -4.98 6.57 -2.92
C ALA A 135 -5.96 7.10 -1.84
N SER A 136 -5.64 6.87 -0.57
CA SER A 136 -6.44 7.32 0.57
C SER A 136 -6.48 8.84 0.72
N ILE A 137 -5.33 9.53 0.62
CA ILE A 137 -5.31 11.00 0.72
C ILE A 137 -6.00 11.66 -0.48
N THR A 138 -5.87 11.12 -1.69
CA THR A 138 -6.57 11.63 -2.87
C THR A 138 -8.09 11.55 -2.70
N TYR A 139 -8.63 10.47 -2.15
CA TYR A 139 -10.07 10.35 -1.91
C TYR A 139 -10.58 11.39 -0.92
N VAL A 140 -9.86 11.57 0.20
CA VAL A 140 -10.22 12.53 1.25
C VAL A 140 -10.18 13.97 0.71
N LEU A 141 -9.23 14.26 -0.18
CA LEU A 141 -9.13 15.54 -0.88
C LEU A 141 -10.17 15.75 -1.99
N ASN A 142 -10.88 14.72 -2.44
CA ASN A 142 -11.92 14.86 -3.46
C ASN A 142 -13.34 14.84 -2.88
N TYR A 143 -13.49 14.52 -1.58
CA TYR A 143 -14.78 14.37 -0.93
C TYR A 143 -15.32 15.69 -0.32
N HIS A 144 -14.55 16.77 -0.33
CA HIS A 144 -14.95 18.10 0.14
C HIS A 144 -15.31 19.05 -1.02
#